data_AF-A0AAE3VKR9-F1
#
_entry.id   AF-A0AAE3VKR9-F1
#
_cell.length_a   1.000
_cell.length_b   1.000
_cell.length_c   1.000
_cell.angle_alpha   90.00
_cell.angle_beta   90.00
_cell.angle_gamma   90.00
#
_symmetry.space_group_name_H-M   'P 1'
#
loop_
_entity.id
_entity.type
_entity.pdbx_description
1 polymer ?
#
loop_
_entity_poly.entity_id
_entity_poly.type
_entity_poly.pdbx_seq_one_letter_code
_entity_poly.pdbx_strand_id
1 'polypeptide(L)'
;MVQSIWHPPGEETDAFTAAVLDAVRMRLPAHFGTQSLEPLQLGEERSVLPDGTPVVIVAVAQYSQGDEWYGRPVLRFDLAGHAARREVARRFTGHALVDTETKAFLELDVQFTTEAEVRR
;
A
#
# COMPACT_ATOMS: atom_id res chain seq x y z
N MET A 1 7.55 25.75 -8.97
CA MET A 1 7.40 24.44 -9.63
C MET A 1 8.13 23.42 -8.78
N VAL A 2 7.40 22.57 -8.05
CA VAL A 2 8.01 21.47 -7.28
C VAL A 2 8.33 20.36 -8.28
N GLN A 3 9.61 20.09 -8.50
CA GLN A 3 10.02 18.94 -9.31
C GLN A 3 9.75 17.68 -8.51
N SER A 4 8.96 16.76 -9.09
CA SER A 4 8.81 15.41 -8.55
C SER A 4 10.17 14.71 -8.64
N ILE A 5 10.87 14.56 -7.52
CA ILE A 5 12.10 13.78 -7.47
C ILE A 5 11.68 12.31 -7.40
N TRP A 6 11.62 11.67 -8.56
CA TRP A 6 11.45 10.23 -8.66
C TRP A 6 12.71 9.53 -8.13
N HIS A 7 12.59 8.87 -6.98
CA HIS A 7 13.63 8.00 -6.44
C HIS A 7 13.23 6.56 -6.77
N PRO A 8 13.82 5.93 -7.82
CA PRO A 8 13.59 4.52 -8.03
C PRO A 8 14.10 3.75 -6.80
N PRO A 9 13.40 2.70 -6.35
CA PRO A 9 13.91 1.86 -5.28
C PRO A 9 15.29 1.32 -5.67
N GLY A 10 16.23 1.33 -4.73
CA GLY A 10 17.61 0.90 -4.95
C GLY A 10 17.77 -0.60 -5.22
N GLU A 11 16.72 -1.37 -4.95
CA GLU A 11 16.59 -2.79 -5.26
C GLU A 11 15.34 -3.03 -6.11
N GLU A 12 15.40 -4.01 -7.01
CA GLU A 12 14.24 -4.44 -7.79
C GLU A 12 13.11 -4.83 -6.82
N THR A 13 11.98 -4.13 -6.91
CA THR A 13 10.80 -4.41 -6.09
C THR A 13 10.41 -5.86 -6.30
N ASP A 14 10.42 -6.67 -5.23
CA ASP A 14 10.05 -8.07 -5.35
C ASP A 14 8.62 -8.20 -5.91
N ALA A 15 8.35 -9.28 -6.65
CA ALA A 15 7.06 -9.45 -7.33
C ALA A 15 5.86 -9.43 -6.36
N PHE A 16 6.10 -9.78 -5.08
CA PHE A 16 5.11 -9.69 -4.01
C PHE A 16 4.74 -8.24 -3.70
N THR A 17 5.74 -7.39 -3.58
CA THR A 17 5.62 -5.96 -3.29
C THR A 17 4.92 -5.27 -4.43
N ALA A 18 5.32 -5.55 -5.68
CA ALA A 18 4.65 -5.01 -6.86
C ALA A 18 3.16 -5.38 -6.89
N ALA A 19 2.82 -6.65 -6.65
CA ALA A 19 1.43 -7.10 -6.64
C ALA A 19 0.59 -6.44 -5.53
N VAL A 20 1.16 -6.24 -4.34
CA VAL A 20 0.49 -5.53 -3.24
C VAL A 20 0.28 -4.05 -3.57
N LEU A 21 1.32 -3.38 -4.09
CA LEU A 21 1.23 -1.98 -4.49
C LEU A 21 0.13 -1.78 -5.54
N ASP A 22 0.06 -2.65 -6.55
CA ASP A 22 -1.00 -2.62 -7.57
C ASP A 22 -2.40 -2.86 -6.97
N ALA A 23 -2.53 -3.86 -6.09
CA ALA A 23 -3.81 -4.16 -5.44
C ALA A 23 -4.33 -2.98 -4.61
N VAL A 24 -3.44 -2.29 -3.88
CA VAL A 24 -3.77 -1.09 -3.10
C VAL A 24 -4.10 0.07 -4.04
N ARG A 25 -3.26 0.33 -5.05
CA ARG A 25 -3.43 1.43 -6.00
C ARG A 25 -4.76 1.36 -6.75
N MET A 26 -5.23 0.15 -7.05
CA MET A 26 -6.49 -0.07 -7.76
C MET A 26 -7.73 0.09 -6.87
N ARG A 27 -7.63 -0.16 -5.56
CA ARG A 27 -8.80 -0.22 -4.66
C ARG A 27 -8.94 0.96 -3.72
N LEU A 28 -7.82 1.46 -3.18
CA LEU A 28 -7.84 2.57 -2.24
C LEU A 28 -8.55 3.83 -2.78
N PRO A 29 -8.49 4.17 -4.09
CA PRO A 29 -9.19 5.35 -4.61
C PRO A 29 -10.70 5.37 -4.34
N ALA A 30 -11.35 4.21 -4.24
CA ALA A 30 -12.78 4.12 -3.90
C ALA A 30 -13.10 4.66 -2.49
N HIS A 31 -12.08 4.82 -1.64
CA HIS A 31 -12.20 5.20 -0.24
C HIS A 31 -11.63 6.59 0.08
N PHE A 32 -11.17 7.36 -0.90
CA PHE A 32 -10.64 8.71 -0.66
C PHE A 32 -11.67 9.70 -0.08
N GLY A 33 -12.96 9.42 -0.24
CA GLY A 33 -14.04 10.19 0.41
C GLY A 33 -14.35 9.75 1.84
N THR A 34 -13.80 8.61 2.28
CA THR A 34 -14.06 8.01 3.58
C THR A 34 -12.94 8.37 4.55
N GLN A 35 -13.19 9.34 5.43
CA GLN A 35 -12.26 9.73 6.50
C GLN A 35 -12.55 8.97 7.81
N SER A 36 -12.95 7.70 7.69
CA SER A 36 -13.23 6.88 8.88
C SER A 36 -11.92 6.50 9.55
N LEU A 37 -11.85 6.75 10.86
CA LEU A 37 -10.75 6.27 11.70
C LEU A 37 -10.83 4.76 11.96
N GLU A 38 -11.92 4.10 11.54
CA GLU A 38 -12.02 2.64 11.60
C GLU A 38 -11.28 1.99 10.42
N PRO A 39 -10.63 0.82 10.63
CA PRO A 39 -10.03 0.07 9.55
C PRO A 39 -11.09 -0.35 8.51
N LEU A 40 -10.82 -0.04 7.25
CA LEU A 40 -11.65 -0.40 6.11
C LEU A 40 -10.99 -1.52 5.29
N GLN A 41 -11.77 -2.54 4.97
CA GLN A 41 -11.33 -3.63 4.11
C GLN A 41 -11.30 -3.14 2.66
N LEU A 42 -10.14 -3.23 2.01
CA LEU A 42 -10.05 -3.01 0.56
C LEU A 42 -10.59 -4.23 -0.20
N GLY A 43 -10.58 -5.41 0.43
CA GLY A 43 -11.07 -6.66 -0.14
C GLY A 43 -9.96 -7.61 -0.56
N GLU A 44 -10.34 -8.67 -1.28
CA GLU A 44 -9.43 -9.69 -1.80
C GLU A 44 -9.07 -9.39 -3.26
N GLU A 45 -7.78 -9.48 -3.59
CA GLU A 45 -7.25 -9.49 -4.96
C GLU A 45 -6.65 -10.85 -5.27
N ARG A 46 -6.88 -11.32 -6.51
CA ARG A 46 -6.25 -12.53 -7.03
C ARG A 46 -5.44 -12.13 -8.25
N SER A 47 -4.13 -12.08 -8.08
CA SER A 47 -3.20 -11.72 -9.14
C SER A 47 -2.33 -12.92 -9.52
N VAL A 48 -1.60 -12.77 -10.61
CA VAL A 48 -0.62 -13.74 -11.09
C VAL A 48 0.71 -12.99 -11.20
N LEU A 49 1.72 -13.48 -10.48
CA LEU A 49 3.07 -12.93 -10.54
C LEU A 49 3.69 -13.14 -11.93
N PRO A 50 4.76 -12.42 -12.32
CA PRO A 50 5.40 -12.59 -13.63
C PRO A 50 5.87 -14.02 -13.93
N ASP A 51 6.13 -14.81 -12.89
CA ASP A 51 6.51 -16.23 -13.00
C ASP A 51 5.32 -17.20 -13.17
N GLY A 52 4.09 -16.68 -13.26
CA GLY A 52 2.86 -17.45 -13.39
C GLY A 52 2.26 -17.92 -12.06
N THR A 53 2.87 -17.59 -10.92
CA THR A 53 2.39 -18.01 -9.61
C THR A 53 1.16 -17.21 -9.19
N PRO A 54 0.04 -17.86 -8.82
CA PRO A 54 -1.10 -17.15 -8.27
C PRO A 54 -0.80 -16.61 -6.87
N VAL A 55 -1.19 -15.37 -6.62
CA VAL A 55 -1.09 -14.69 -5.33
C VAL A 55 -2.47 -14.15 -4.93
N VAL A 56 -2.81 -14.32 -3.66
CA VAL A 56 -4.00 -13.75 -3.03
C VAL A 56 -3.56 -12.65 -2.09
N ILE A 57 -4.17 -11.48 -2.20
CA ILE A 57 -3.83 -10.31 -1.38
C ILE A 57 -5.09 -9.84 -0.68
N VAL A 58 -5.00 -9.69 0.63
CA VAL A 58 -6.05 -9.09 1.45
C VAL A 58 -5.45 -7.87 2.13
N ALA A 59 -6.03 -6.71 1.85
CA ALA A 59 -5.53 -5.43 2.31
C ALA A 59 -6.58 -4.67 3.10
N VAL A 60 -6.11 -3.96 4.12
CA VAL A 60 -6.86 -3.07 4.99
C VAL A 60 -6.19 -1.71 4.92
N ALA A 61 -7.00 -0.66 4.84
CA ALA A 61 -6.55 0.71 5.00
C ALA A 61 -7.20 1.30 6.25
N GLN A 62 -6.54 2.24 6.89
CA GLN A 62 -7.13 3.02 7.96
C GLN A 62 -6.75 4.47 7.71
N TYR A 63 -7.72 5.38 7.71
CA TYR A 63 -7.37 6.79 7.64
C TYR A 63 -6.60 7.17 8.91
N SER A 64 -5.34 7.56 8.73
CA SER A 64 -4.57 8.24 9.76
C SER A 64 -4.56 9.72 9.39
N GLN A 65 -4.81 10.59 10.35
CA GLN A 65 -5.00 12.01 10.11
C GLN A 65 -3.93 12.55 9.14
N GLY A 66 -4.37 13.12 8.02
CA GLY A 66 -3.49 13.75 7.05
C GLY A 66 -3.04 15.13 7.53
N ASP A 67 -1.76 15.41 7.38
CA ASP A 67 -1.18 16.74 7.61
C ASP A 67 -1.00 17.46 6.27
N GLU A 68 -0.07 18.40 6.19
CA GLU A 68 0.38 18.99 4.93
C GLU A 68 1.65 18.32 4.40
N TRP A 69 1.67 18.03 3.09
CA TRP A 69 2.87 17.59 2.37
C TRP A 69 3.35 18.72 1.46
N TYR A 70 4.49 19.33 1.79
CA TYR A 70 5.00 20.55 1.13
C TYR A 70 3.94 21.67 1.02
N GLY A 71 3.15 21.89 2.08
CA GLY A 71 2.11 22.92 2.15
C GLY A 71 0.83 22.58 1.38
N ARG A 72 0.63 21.32 0.99
CA ARG A 72 -0.60 20.83 0.34
C ARG A 72 -1.33 19.87 1.28
N PRO A 73 -2.66 20.00 1.45
CA PRO A 73 -3.40 19.09 2.32
C PRO A 73 -3.39 17.68 1.73
N VAL A 74 -3.03 16.68 2.55
CA VAL A 74 -3.01 15.27 2.14
C VAL A 74 -3.97 14.42 2.96
N LEU A 75 -4.34 13.28 2.41
CA LEU A 75 -4.92 12.18 3.17
C LEU A 75 -3.80 11.17 3.42
N ARG A 76 -3.67 10.70 4.66
CA ARG A 76 -2.80 9.58 4.98
C ARG A 76 -3.65 8.35 5.27
N PHE A 77 -3.25 7.22 4.71
CA PHE A 77 -3.83 5.93 5.03
C PHE A 77 -2.72 5.04 5.53
N ASP A 78 -2.89 4.47 6.72
CA ASP A 78 -2.05 3.37 7.17
C ASP A 78 -2.56 2.09 6.51
N LEU A 79 -1.63 1.31 5.96
CA LEU A 79 -1.90 0.09 5.22
C LEU A 79 -1.46 -1.12 6.04
N ALA A 80 -2.25 -2.18 6.01
CA ALA A 80 -1.88 -3.46 6.58
C ALA A 80 -2.53 -4.60 5.78
N GLY A 81 -1.93 -5.79 5.83
CA GLY A 81 -2.56 -6.95 5.23
C GLY A 81 -1.68 -8.17 5.11
N HIS A 82 -2.15 -9.08 4.25
CA HIS A 82 -1.49 -10.33 3.94
C HIS A 82 -1.45 -10.53 2.43
N ALA A 83 -0.30 -10.99 1.94
CA ALA A 83 -0.17 -11.54 0.60
C ALA A 83 0.27 -13.00 0.73
N ALA A 84 -0.38 -13.90 0.00
CA ALA A 84 -0.11 -15.33 0.08
C ALA A 84 -0.07 -15.97 -1.31
N ARG A 85 0.95 -16.83 -1.51
CA ARG A 85 0.99 -17.84 -2.57
C ARG A 85 1.01 -19.22 -1.94
N ARG A 86 0.92 -20.28 -2.75
CA ARG A 86 0.83 -21.68 -2.29
C ARG A 86 1.86 -22.07 -1.21
N GLU A 87 3.07 -21.54 -1.29
CA GLU A 87 4.20 -21.94 -0.45
C GLU A 87 4.59 -20.90 0.61
N VAL A 88 4.10 -19.66 0.51
CA VAL A 88 4.56 -18.53 1.32
C VAL A 88 3.41 -17.56 1.58
N ALA A 89 3.22 -17.18 2.84
CA ALA A 89 2.38 -16.04 3.23
C ALA A 89 3.25 -14.98 3.92
N ARG A 90 3.07 -13.71 3.55
CA ARG A 90 3.79 -12.58 4.14
C ARG A 90 2.80 -11.54 4.63
N ARG A 91 3.09 -11.00 5.81
CA ARG A 91 2.41 -9.81 6.36
C ARG A 91 3.05 -8.57 5.81
N PHE A 92 2.25 -7.56 5.50
CA PHE A 92 2.78 -6.24 5.16
C PHE A 92 2.10 -5.15 5.99
N THR A 93 2.84 -4.07 6.17
CA THR A 93 2.39 -2.80 6.74
C THR A 93 2.96 -1.67 5.91
N GLY A 94 2.34 -0.49 5.91
CA GLY A 94 2.86 0.66 5.18
C GLY A 94 1.94 1.85 5.25
N HIS A 95 2.04 2.73 4.27
CA HIS A 95 1.16 3.90 4.16
C HIS A 95 0.97 4.37 2.72
N ALA A 96 -0.11 5.10 2.50
CA ALA A 96 -0.36 5.86 1.29
C ALA A 96 -0.58 7.34 1.65
N LEU A 97 0.11 8.23 0.95
CA LEU A 97 -0.16 9.67 0.98
C LEU A 97 -0.86 10.07 -0.32
N VAL A 98 -2.00 10.72 -0.19
CA VAL A 98 -2.86 11.09 -1.31
C VAL A 98 -3.13 12.58 -1.26
N ASP A 99 -2.91 13.24 -2.38
CA ASP A 99 -3.24 14.64 -2.53
C ASP A 99 -4.76 14.86 -2.44
N THR A 100 -5.22 15.74 -1.54
CA THR A 100 -6.67 15.92 -1.32
C THR A 100 -7.40 16.50 -2.53
N GLU A 101 -6.72 17.32 -3.33
CA GLU A 101 -7.28 18.03 -4.48
C GLU A 101 -7.28 17.13 -5.73
N THR A 102 -6.10 16.65 -6.12
CA THR A 102 -5.92 15.90 -7.37
C THR A 102 -6.24 14.41 -7.22
N LYS A 103 -6.35 13.91 -5.98
CA LYS A 103 -6.50 12.48 -5.66
C LYS A 103 -5.35 11.63 -6.22
N ALA A 104 -4.19 12.24 -6.45
CA ALA A 104 -2.99 11.54 -6.86
C ALA A 104 -2.28 10.92 -5.65
N PHE A 105 -1.71 9.72 -5.84
CA PHE A 105 -0.75 9.18 -4.89
C PHE A 105 0.52 10.03 -4.94
N LEU A 106 0.86 10.63 -3.80
CA LEU A 106 2.13 11.33 -3.59
C LEU A 106 3.19 10.36 -3.07
N GLU A 107 2.77 9.39 -2.28
CA GLU A 107 3.61 8.32 -1.74
C GLU A 107 2.76 7.05 -1.58
N LEU A 108 3.36 5.90 -1.84
CA LEU A 108 2.78 4.59 -1.56
C LEU A 108 3.93 3.66 -1.18
N ASP A 109 3.97 3.28 0.09
CA ASP A 109 5.01 2.42 0.65
C ASP A 109 4.39 1.21 1.32
N VAL A 110 5.00 0.05 1.13
CA VAL A 110 4.64 -1.19 1.83
C VAL A 110 5.91 -1.97 2.17
N GLN A 111 5.94 -2.50 3.38
CA GLN A 111 7.05 -3.26 3.91
C GLN A 111 6.55 -4.61 4.40
N PHE A 112 7.18 -5.69 3.92
CA PHE A 112 6.88 -7.02 4.40
C PHE A 112 7.62 -7.30 5.70
N THR A 113 6.89 -7.70 6.73
CA THR A 113 7.49 -8.26 7.94
C THR A 113 7.78 -9.73 7.71
N THR A 114 9.04 -10.12 7.77
CA THR A 114 9.43 -11.53 7.86
C THR A 114 9.18 -12.02 9.28
N GLU A 115 8.50 -13.17 9.45
CA GLU A 115 8.17 -13.77 10.77
C GLU A 115 9.38 -13.99 11.70
N ALA A 116 10.62 -13.86 11.21
CA ALA A 116 11.84 -13.93 11.99
C ALA A 116 12.01 -12.77 13.01
N GLU A 117 11.30 -11.65 12.86
CA GLU A 117 11.46 -10.48 13.74
C GLU A 117 10.52 -10.44 14.96
N VAL A 118 9.60 -11.41 15.10
CA VAL A 118 8.64 -11.45 16.22
C VAL A 118 9.21 -12.16 17.47
N ARG A 119 10.48 -12.59 17.44
CA ARG A 119 11.19 -13.19 18.59
C ARG A 119 12.45 -12.40 18.95
N ARG A 120 12.31 -11.20 19.48
CA ARG A 120 13.32 -10.57 20.35
C ARG A 120 12.67 -9.82 21.49
#